data_AF-A0A7K4FSL0-F1
#
_entry.id   AF-A0A7K4FSL0-F1
#
_cell.length_a   1.000
_cell.length_b   1.000
_cell.length_c   1.000
_cell.angle_alpha   90.00
_cell.angle_beta   90.00
_cell.angle_gamma   90.00
#
_symmetry.space_group_name_H-M   'P 1'
#
loop_
_entity.id
_entity.type
_entity.pdbx_description
1 polymer ?
#
loop_
_entity_poly.entity_id
_entity_poly.type
_entity_poly.pdbx_seq_one_letter_code
_entity_poly.pdbx_strand_id
1 'polypeptide(L)'
;MISVRRLLKYAVVGGLGTITNEAVFLSSVRFMPIIFSLAIAIEVSIIFNFFMNDIWTFKDKRVGNIWTRLWKFHGSSFSGSIVHYSVVIAFLFFLFHFSNSSEVLLFLLSSYAGVKSLFLATVNFLGILSGFSVRYLTSIKLVWG
;
A
#
# COMPACT_ATOMS: atom_id res chain seq x y z
N MET A 1 5.37 -20.96 6.23
CA MET A 1 5.56 -21.42 4.84
C MET A 1 4.70 -20.57 3.91
N ILE A 2 5.26 -20.04 2.82
CA ILE A 2 4.51 -19.24 1.84
C ILE A 2 3.49 -20.17 1.14
N SER A 3 2.22 -19.81 1.17
CA SER A 3 1.15 -20.56 0.50
C SER A 3 0.55 -19.70 -0.60
N VAL A 4 0.47 -20.22 -1.83
CA VAL A 4 -0.16 -19.55 -2.97
C VAL A 4 -1.62 -19.16 -2.64
N ARG A 5 -2.34 -20.06 -1.95
CA ARG A 5 -3.72 -19.78 -1.50
C ARG A 5 -3.80 -18.57 -0.57
N ARG A 6 -2.84 -18.41 0.36
CA ARG A 6 -2.81 -17.25 1.25
C ARG A 6 -2.42 -15.98 0.52
N LEU A 7 -1.48 -16.06 -0.41
CA LEU A 7 -1.10 -14.93 -1.26
C LEU A 7 -2.31 -14.42 -2.06
N LEU A 8 -3.07 -15.31 -2.70
CA LEU A 8 -4.26 -14.95 -3.46
C LEU A 8 -5.34 -14.31 -2.58
N LYS A 9 -5.63 -14.90 -1.41
CA LYS A 9 -6.55 -14.28 -0.44
C LYS A 9 -6.08 -12.90 0.02
N TYR A 10 -4.79 -12.77 0.34
CA TYR A 10 -4.19 -11.51 0.75
C TYR A 10 -4.29 -10.45 -0.36
N ALA A 11 -4.10 -10.85 -1.62
CA ALA A 11 -4.27 -9.98 -2.78
C ALA A 11 -5.72 -9.53 -2.96
N VAL A 12 -6.69 -10.45 -2.82
CA VAL A 12 -8.13 -10.12 -2.85
C VAL A 12 -8.49 -9.14 -1.74
N VAL A 13 -8.03 -9.39 -0.50
CA VAL A 13 -8.24 -8.48 0.62
C VAL A 13 -7.59 -7.11 0.35
N GLY A 14 -6.38 -7.10 -0.22
CA GLY A 14 -5.69 -5.88 -0.64
C GLY A 14 -6.51 -5.07 -1.65
N GLY A 15 -7.01 -5.70 -2.70
CA GLY A 15 -7.86 -5.06 -3.70
C GLY A 15 -9.18 -4.52 -3.13
N LEU A 16 -9.85 -5.29 -2.27
CA LEU A 16 -11.02 -4.81 -1.52
C LEU A 16 -10.66 -3.62 -0.62
N GLY A 17 -9.49 -3.64 0.01
CA GLY A 17 -8.97 -2.53 0.79
C GLY A 17 -8.76 -1.27 -0.02
N THR A 18 -8.27 -1.37 -1.25
CA THR A 18 -8.17 -0.23 -2.18
C THR A 18 -9.55 0.33 -2.50
N ILE A 19 -10.54 -0.52 -2.77
CA ILE A 19 -11.93 -0.08 -2.99
C ILE A 19 -12.48 0.63 -1.74
N THR A 20 -12.25 0.07 -0.55
CA THR A 20 -12.63 0.69 0.73
C THR A 20 -11.97 2.05 0.92
N ASN A 21 -10.67 2.19 0.60
CA ASN A 21 -9.94 3.45 0.65
C ASN A 21 -10.64 4.52 -0.19
N GLU A 22 -10.87 4.23 -1.47
CA GLU A 22 -11.50 5.17 -2.40
C GLU A 22 -12.93 5.52 -1.98
N ALA A 23 -13.72 4.55 -1.53
CA ALA A 23 -15.07 4.78 -1.06
C ALA A 23 -15.12 5.72 0.17
N VAL A 24 -14.20 5.52 1.13
CA VAL A 24 -14.10 6.37 2.33
C VAL A 24 -13.58 7.77 1.94
N PHE A 25 -12.62 7.87 1.03
CA PHE A 25 -12.12 9.15 0.55
C PHE A 25 -13.22 9.98 -0.14
N LEU A 26 -13.92 9.40 -1.11
CA LEU A 26 -14.97 10.08 -1.88
C LEU A 26 -16.18 10.50 -1.03
N SER A 27 -16.45 9.75 0.04
CA SER A 27 -17.52 10.10 0.99
C SER A 27 -17.09 11.17 1.98
N SER A 28 -15.85 11.09 2.51
CA SER A 28 -15.34 12.03 3.53
C SER A 28 -14.93 13.40 2.98
N VAL A 29 -14.41 13.47 1.75
CA VAL A 29 -13.91 14.72 1.14
C VAL A 29 -14.97 15.80 0.98
N ARG A 30 -16.26 15.42 1.01
CA ARG A 30 -17.39 16.36 0.98
C ARG A 30 -17.58 17.12 2.29
N PHE A 31 -17.03 16.63 3.39
CA PHE A 31 -17.30 17.11 4.76
C PHE A 31 -16.06 17.60 5.50
N MET A 32 -14.85 17.31 5.01
CA MET A 32 -13.61 17.68 5.67
C MET A 32 -12.48 17.97 4.68
N PRO A 33 -11.41 18.66 5.11
CA PRO A 33 -10.26 18.93 4.25
C PRO A 33 -9.65 17.65 3.67
N ILE A 34 -9.07 17.77 2.47
CA ILE A 34 -8.56 16.63 1.70
C ILE A 34 -7.51 15.81 2.47
N ILE A 35 -6.67 16.47 3.26
CA ILE A 35 -5.62 15.80 4.05
C ILE A 35 -6.23 14.87 5.10
N PHE A 36 -7.28 15.31 5.80
CA PHE A 36 -7.97 14.47 6.78
C PHE A 36 -8.76 13.35 6.11
N SER A 37 -9.38 13.63 4.96
CA SER A 37 -10.09 12.62 4.16
C SER A 37 -9.16 11.49 3.71
N LEU A 38 -7.99 11.84 3.20
CA LEU A 38 -6.96 10.88 2.80
C LEU A 38 -6.45 10.06 4.00
N ALA A 39 -6.16 10.71 5.13
CA ALA A 39 -5.68 10.03 6.33
C ALA A 39 -6.70 9.02 6.86
N ILE A 40 -7.98 9.41 6.95
CA ILE A 40 -9.07 8.53 7.40
C ILE A 40 -9.29 7.39 6.42
N ALA A 41 -9.27 7.66 5.11
CA ALA A 41 -9.42 6.62 4.09
C ALA A 41 -8.34 5.54 4.20
N ILE A 42 -7.08 5.97 4.36
CA ILE A 42 -5.93 5.06 4.51
C ILE A 42 -6.09 4.23 5.79
N GLU A 43 -6.39 4.87 6.91
CA GLU A 43 -6.52 4.19 8.20
C GLU A 43 -7.67 3.17 8.18
N VAL A 44 -8.85 3.55 7.69
CA VAL A 44 -10.00 2.65 7.55
C VAL A 44 -9.67 1.47 6.62
N SER A 45 -8.94 1.72 5.53
CA SER A 45 -8.48 0.67 4.62
C SER A 45 -7.49 -0.29 5.29
N ILE A 46 -6.54 0.21 6.09
CA ILE A 46 -5.58 -0.62 6.84
C ILE A 46 -6.33 -1.48 7.86
N ILE A 47 -7.26 -0.91 8.62
CA ILE A 47 -8.08 -1.62 9.60
C ILE A 47 -8.93 -2.69 8.91
N PHE A 48 -9.61 -2.35 7.80
CA PHE A 48 -10.38 -3.30 7.01
C PHE A 48 -9.52 -4.47 6.52
N ASN A 49 -8.35 -4.16 5.95
CA ASN A 49 -7.38 -5.15 5.49
C ASN A 49 -6.92 -6.06 6.63
N PHE A 50 -6.66 -5.50 7.81
CA PHE A 50 -6.25 -6.26 8.98
C PHE A 50 -7.35 -7.25 9.38
N PHE A 51 -8.57 -6.77 9.59
CA PHE A 51 -9.67 -7.62 10.04
C PHE A 51 -9.97 -8.72 9.02
N MET A 52 -10.05 -8.40 7.72
CA MET A 52 -10.27 -9.42 6.69
C MET A 52 -9.15 -10.46 6.66
N ASN A 53 -7.89 -10.05 6.80
CA ASN A 53 -6.78 -11.00 6.86
C ASN A 53 -6.77 -11.82 8.14
N ASP A 54 -7.09 -11.24 9.30
CA ASP A 54 -7.17 -11.95 10.56
C ASP A 54 -8.33 -12.95 10.53
N ILE A 55 -9.52 -12.56 10.04
CA ILE A 55 -10.71 -13.41 10.05
C ILE A 55 -10.70 -14.49 8.97
N TRP A 56 -10.05 -14.27 7.82
CA TRP A 56 -10.14 -15.15 6.65
C TRP A 56 -8.82 -15.71 6.11
N THR A 57 -7.79 -14.87 5.93
CA THR A 57 -6.50 -15.28 5.32
C THR A 57 -5.63 -16.07 6.30
N PHE A 58 -5.57 -15.61 7.55
CA PHE A 58 -4.71 -16.13 8.61
C PHE A 58 -5.52 -16.59 9.83
N LYS A 59 -6.78 -17.01 9.60
CA LYS A 59 -7.69 -17.46 10.67
C LYS A 59 -7.11 -18.54 11.58
N ASP A 60 -6.25 -19.39 11.03
CA ASP A 60 -5.61 -20.53 11.67
C ASP A 60 -4.21 -20.19 12.25
N LYS A 61 -3.77 -18.93 12.11
CA LYS A 61 -2.46 -18.43 12.56
C LYS A 61 -2.58 -17.28 13.56
N ARG A 62 -3.75 -17.11 14.18
CA ARG A 62 -3.96 -16.08 15.19
C ARG A 62 -3.28 -16.51 16.50
N VAL A 63 -2.24 -15.79 16.87
CA VAL A 63 -1.57 -15.96 18.16
C VAL A 63 -1.60 -14.62 18.90
N GLY A 64 -1.76 -14.66 20.23
CA GLY A 64 -1.78 -13.49 21.10
C GLY A 64 -2.99 -12.57 20.93
N ASN A 65 -2.84 -11.33 21.41
CA ASN A 65 -3.90 -10.31 21.40
C ASN A 65 -4.09 -9.70 19.99
N ILE A 66 -5.35 -9.42 19.64
CA ILE A 66 -5.73 -8.73 18.40
C ILE A 66 -5.04 -7.37 18.26
N TRP A 67 -4.91 -6.60 19.35
CA TRP A 67 -4.26 -5.29 19.32
C TRP A 67 -2.79 -5.36 18.97
N THR A 68 -2.08 -6.37 19.47
CA THR A 68 -0.67 -6.62 19.13
C THR A 68 -0.51 -6.95 17.64
N ARG A 69 -1.41 -7.78 17.09
CA ARG A 69 -1.40 -8.10 15.66
C ARG A 69 -1.74 -6.87 14.81
N LEU A 70 -2.69 -6.05 15.24
CA LEU A 70 -3.06 -4.80 14.56
C LEU A 70 -1.88 -3.84 14.47
N TRP A 71 -1.16 -3.62 15.57
CA TRP A 71 0.04 -2.76 15.57
C TRP A 71 1.16 -3.29 14.67
N LYS A 72 1.42 -4.60 14.73
CA LYS A 72 2.39 -5.23 13.81
C LYS A 72 1.94 -5.13 12.35
N PHE A 73 0.64 -5.15 12.08
CA PHE A 73 0.09 -5.00 10.74
C PHE A 73 0.22 -3.56 10.22
N HIS A 74 0.09 -2.55 11.09
CA HIS A 74 0.44 -1.17 10.74
C HIS A 74 1.91 -1.05 10.36
N GLY A 75 2.81 -1.62 11.17
CA GLY A 75 4.24 -1.65 10.84
C GLY A 75 4.54 -2.36 9.51
N SER A 76 3.88 -3.48 9.25
CA SER A 76 3.97 -4.19 7.97
C SER A 76 3.45 -3.33 6.81
N SER A 77 2.33 -2.65 6.98
CA SER A 77 1.74 -1.75 5.98
C SER A 77 2.63 -0.56 5.66
N PHE A 78 3.17 0.08 6.69
CA PHE A 78 4.12 1.18 6.56
C PHE A 78 5.38 0.75 5.80
N SER A 79 5.93 -0.43 6.11
CA SER A 79 7.09 -0.97 5.40
C SER A 79 6.81 -1.20 3.90
N GLY A 80 5.60 -1.67 3.57
CA GLY A 80 5.16 -1.83 2.19
C GLY A 80 5.07 -0.49 1.46
N SER A 81 4.51 0.54 2.09
CA SER A 81 4.42 1.89 1.53
C SER A 81 5.80 2.50 1.28
N ILE A 82 6.73 2.37 2.22
CA ILE A 82 8.12 2.82 2.03
C ILE A 82 8.71 2.18 0.78
N VAL A 83 8.62 0.85 0.65
CA VAL A 83 9.19 0.14 -0.48
C VAL A 83 8.51 0.54 -1.81
N HIS A 84 7.19 0.71 -1.82
CA HIS A 84 6.48 1.22 -3.00
C HIS A 84 7.06 2.56 -3.46
N TYR A 85 7.10 3.56 -2.58
CA TYR A 85 7.59 4.89 -2.96
C TYR A 85 9.07 4.89 -3.31
N SER A 86 9.91 4.15 -2.58
CA SER A 86 11.33 4.01 -2.89
C SER A 86 11.57 3.40 -4.27
N VAL A 87 10.82 2.35 -4.63
CA VAL A 87 10.94 1.72 -5.96
C VAL A 87 10.50 2.68 -7.06
N VAL A 88 9.38 3.39 -6.89
CA VAL A 88 8.91 4.38 -7.86
C VAL A 88 9.95 5.47 -8.07
N ILE A 89 10.47 6.05 -6.99
CA ILE A 89 11.48 7.12 -7.05
C ILE A 89 12.77 6.61 -7.73
N ALA A 90 13.26 5.42 -7.33
CA ALA A 90 14.47 4.85 -7.90
C ALA A 90 14.34 4.57 -9.42
N PHE A 91 13.19 4.06 -9.85
CA PHE A 91 12.92 3.88 -11.28
C PHE A 91 12.89 5.22 -12.03
N LEU A 92 12.27 6.25 -11.47
CA LEU A 92 12.24 7.58 -12.10
C LEU A 92 13.65 8.16 -12.23
N PHE A 93 14.49 8.04 -11.21
CA PHE A 93 15.90 8.43 -11.27
C PHE A 93 16.66 7.69 -12.38
N PHE A 94 16.53 6.36 -12.43
CA PHE A 94 17.22 5.54 -13.42
C PHE A 94 16.80 5.86 -14.86
N LEU A 95 15.50 6.09 -15.08
CA LEU A 95 14.94 6.26 -16.42
C LEU A 95 15.16 7.66 -16.98
N PHE A 96 14.92 8.69 -16.17
CA PHE A 96 15.00 10.08 -16.61
C PHE A 96 16.36 10.72 -16.29
N HIS A 97 17.29 9.97 -15.69
CA HIS A 97 18.63 10.43 -15.34
C HIS A 97 18.59 11.73 -14.53
N PHE A 98 17.60 11.86 -13.65
CA PHE A 98 17.48 13.02 -12.79
C PHE A 98 18.72 13.15 -11.90
N SER A 99 19.22 14.38 -11.77
CA SER A 99 20.43 14.63 -10.97
C SER A 99 20.10 14.71 -9.49
N ASN A 100 18.89 15.18 -9.15
CA ASN A 100 18.47 15.48 -7.78
C ASN A 100 17.03 15.05 -7.49
N SER A 101 16.69 14.82 -6.22
CA SER A 101 15.33 14.45 -5.79
C SER A 101 14.29 15.56 -5.99
N SER A 102 14.73 16.81 -6.03
CA SER A 102 13.89 17.96 -6.37
C SER A 102 13.35 17.90 -7.79
N GLU A 103 14.12 17.37 -8.76
CA GLU A 103 13.69 17.21 -10.14
C GLU A 103 12.60 16.13 -10.25
N VAL A 104 12.76 15.02 -9.52
CA VAL A 104 11.73 13.97 -9.41
C VAL A 104 10.45 14.56 -8.81
N LEU A 105 10.57 15.34 -7.74
CA LEU A 105 9.42 15.95 -7.08
C LEU A 105 8.71 16.95 -8.00
N LEU A 106 9.47 17.81 -8.69
CA LEU A 106 8.93 18.74 -9.67
C LEU A 106 8.27 18.01 -10.84
N PHE A 107 8.85 16.92 -11.33
CA PHE A 107 8.27 16.09 -12.38
C PHE A 107 6.92 15.48 -11.93
N LEU A 108 6.85 14.96 -10.71
CA LEU A 108 5.62 14.40 -10.13
C LEU A 108 4.54 15.48 -9.91
N LEU A 109 4.93 16.69 -9.48
CA LEU A 109 4.00 17.78 -9.19
C LEU A 109 3.52 18.54 -10.44
N SER A 110 4.41 18.72 -11.42
CA SER A 110 4.14 19.58 -12.58
C SER A 110 3.13 18.99 -13.55
N SER A 111 2.85 17.68 -13.53
CA SER A 111 1.82 17.01 -14.35
C SER A 111 1.85 17.34 -15.86
N TYR A 112 2.96 17.91 -16.39
CA TYR A 112 3.02 18.52 -17.72
C TYR A 112 4.02 17.88 -18.67
N ALA A 113 4.66 16.79 -18.28
CA ALA A 113 5.50 16.06 -19.21
C ALA A 113 4.60 15.12 -20.02
N GLY A 114 4.56 15.31 -21.34
CA GLY A 114 3.92 14.40 -22.32
C GLY A 114 4.54 12.99 -22.40
N VAL A 115 5.05 12.49 -21.27
CA VAL A 115 5.37 11.07 -21.06
C VAL A 115 4.06 10.32 -21.16
N LYS A 116 4.04 9.25 -21.97
CA LYS A 116 2.86 8.40 -22.13
C LYS A 116 2.38 7.96 -20.73
N SER A 117 1.18 8.37 -20.34
CA SER A 117 0.53 8.01 -19.05
C SER A 117 0.69 6.51 -18.72
N LEU A 118 0.69 5.65 -19.74
CA LEU A 118 0.95 4.22 -19.65
C LEU A 118 2.30 3.86 -19.00
N PHE A 119 3.35 4.63 -19.25
CA PHE A 119 4.68 4.39 -18.69
C PHE A 119 4.72 4.68 -17.18
N LEU A 120 4.20 5.83 -16.76
CA LEU A 120 4.10 6.16 -15.33
C LEU A 120 3.19 5.18 -14.60
N ALA A 121 2.11 4.72 -15.24
CA ALA A 121 1.27 3.65 -14.71
C ALA A 121 2.06 2.35 -14.53
N THR A 122 2.96 2.00 -15.45
CA THR A 122 3.81 0.80 -15.34
C THR A 122 4.80 0.92 -14.18
N VAL A 123 5.48 2.06 -14.03
CA VAL A 123 6.40 2.30 -12.91
C VAL A 123 5.64 2.24 -11.57
N ASN A 124 4.48 2.89 -11.49
CA ASN A 124 3.65 2.84 -10.29
C ASN A 124 3.19 1.42 -9.98
N PHE A 125 2.79 0.65 -10.99
CA PHE A 125 2.38 -0.74 -10.83
C PHE A 125 3.51 -1.63 -10.28
N LEU A 126 4.75 -1.47 -10.75
CA LEU A 126 5.92 -2.17 -10.19
C LEU A 126 6.18 -1.79 -8.74
N GLY A 127 6.01 -0.50 -8.41
CA GLY A 127 6.08 -0.03 -7.03
C GLY A 127 5.03 -0.68 -6.13
N ILE A 128 3.77 -0.70 -6.57
CA ILE A 128 2.65 -1.34 -5.85
C ILE A 128 2.93 -2.83 -5.63
N LEU A 129 3.38 -3.56 -6.67
CA LEU A 129 3.73 -4.98 -6.56
C LEU A 129 4.86 -5.22 -5.55
N SER A 130 5.88 -4.37 -5.57
CA SER A 130 7.02 -4.47 -4.65
C SER A 130 6.60 -4.21 -3.20
N GLY A 131 5.85 -3.12 -2.97
CA GLY A 131 5.31 -2.78 -1.66
C GLY A 131 4.33 -3.83 -1.12
N PHE A 132 3.45 -4.35 -1.98
CA PHE A 132 2.54 -5.44 -1.65
C PHE A 132 3.30 -6.71 -1.23
N SER A 133 4.35 -7.07 -1.96
CA SER A 133 5.18 -8.24 -1.67
C SER A 133 5.85 -8.10 -0.31
N VAL A 134 6.43 -6.94 -0.01
CA VAL A 134 7.05 -6.67 1.30
C VAL A 134 6.01 -6.68 2.42
N ARG A 135 4.84 -6.06 2.22
CA ARG A 135 3.74 -6.09 3.19
C ARG A 135 3.29 -7.51 3.49
N TYR A 136 3.16 -8.35 2.47
CA TYR A 136 2.80 -9.76 2.64
C TYR A 136 3.88 -10.55 3.39
N LEU A 137 5.16 -10.40 3.01
CA LEU A 137 6.29 -11.10 3.64
C LEU A 137 6.50 -10.68 5.10
N THR A 138 6.33 -9.40 5.42
CA THR A 138 6.39 -8.90 6.80
C THR A 138 5.17 -9.35 7.60
N SER A 139 3.98 -9.38 7.00
CA SER A 139 2.77 -9.90 7.64
C SER A 139 2.91 -11.37 8.06
N ILE A 140 3.43 -12.24 7.19
CA ILE A 140 3.60 -13.66 7.53
C ILE A 140 4.69 -13.92 8.57
N LYS A 141 5.66 -13.01 8.74
CA LYS A 141 6.77 -13.17 9.69
C LYS A 141 6.49 -12.52 11.04
N LEU A 142 5.93 -11.30 11.02
CA LEU A 142 5.79 -10.47 12.21
C LEU A 142 4.40 -10.59 12.82
N VAL A 143 3.34 -10.60 11.99
CA VAL A 143 1.95 -10.52 12.44
C VAL A 143 1.36 -11.90 12.74
N TRP A 144 1.46 -12.82 11.78
CA TRP A 144 0.91 -14.19 11.84
C TRP A 144 2.00 -15.27 11.69
N GLY A 145 3.21 -14.93 12.16
CA GLY A 145 4.38 -15.81 12.20
C GLY A 145 4.34 -16.78 13.36
#